data_AF-A0A3P7DB36-F1
#
_entry.id   AF-A0A3P7DB36-F1
#
_cell.length_a   1.000
_cell.length_b   1.000
_cell.length_c   1.000
_cell.angle_alpha   90.00
_cell.angle_beta   90.00
_cell.angle_gamma   90.00
#
_symmetry.space_group_name_H-M   'P 1'
#
loop_
_entity.id
_entity.type
_entity.pdbx_description
1 polymer ?
#
loop_
_entity_poly.entity_id
_entity_poly.type
_entity_poly.pdbx_seq_one_letter_code
_entity_poly.pdbx_strand_id
1 'polypeptide(L)' 'MPPTTKLMEDAEESSYGFVYGVSGPVVTAEKMAGSAMYELVRVGHSELVGEIIRLEGDYAT' A
#
# COMPACT_ATOMS: atom_id res chain seq x y z
N MET A 1 3.55 24.78 0.51
CA MET A 1 2.95 23.67 1.27
C MET A 1 2.18 22.83 0.26
N PRO A 2 2.57 21.59 -0.05
CA PRO A 2 1.72 20.73 -0.85
C PRO A 2 0.67 20.10 0.08
N PRO A 3 -0.63 20.29 -0.15
CA PRO A 3 -1.67 19.54 0.52
C PRO A 3 -1.96 18.30 -0.34
N THR A 4 -1.14 17.25 -0.24
CA THR A 4 -1.38 16.02 -1.01
C THR A 4 -2.31 15.05 -0.28
N THR A 5 -2.42 15.14 1.05
CA THR A 5 -3.26 14.23 1.86
C THR A 5 -4.76 14.25 1.50
N LYS A 6 -5.22 15.25 0.74
CA LYS A 6 -6.66 15.44 0.45
C LYS A 6 -7.21 14.58 -0.69
N LEU A 7 -6.37 13.91 -1.48
CA LEU A 7 -6.87 13.08 -2.59
C LEU A 7 -7.43 11.72 -2.15
N MET A 8 -7.24 11.33 -0.89
CA MET A 8 -7.55 9.99 -0.38
C MET A 8 -8.74 9.96 0.59
N GLU A 9 -9.33 11.12 0.92
CA GLU A 9 -10.49 11.20 1.83
C GLU A 9 -11.78 10.63 1.21
N ASP A 10 -11.85 10.50 -0.12
CA ASP A 10 -13.07 10.08 -0.84
C ASP A 10 -13.20 8.56 -1.03
N ALA A 11 -12.11 7.79 -0.88
CA ALA A 11 -12.20 6.33 -0.94
C ALA A 11 -12.46 5.78 0.46
N GLU A 12 -13.45 4.89 0.58
CA GLU A 12 -13.74 4.25 1.86
C GLU A 12 -12.45 3.64 2.44
N GLU A 13 -12.17 3.87 3.72
CA GLU A 13 -11.01 3.29 4.40
C GLU A 13 -10.95 1.75 4.23
N SER A 14 -12.12 1.13 4.03
CA SER A 14 -12.33 -0.29 3.73
C SER A 14 -11.62 -0.79 2.47
N SER A 15 -11.37 0.11 1.50
CA SER A 15 -10.81 -0.21 0.19
C SER A 15 -9.29 -0.18 0.16
N TYR A 16 -8.64 0.34 1.22
CA TYR A 16 -7.19 0.35 1.31
C TYR A 16 -6.64 -0.98 1.87
N GLY A 17 -5.43 -1.32 1.43
CA GLY A 17 -4.61 -2.35 2.07
C GLY A 17 -4.07 -1.86 3.42
N PHE A 18 -3.85 -2.80 4.34
CA PHE A 18 -3.33 -2.51 5.68
C PHE A 18 -1.89 -3.00 5.80
N VAL A 19 -1.00 -2.19 6.39
CA VAL A 19 0.38 -2.63 6.65
C VAL A 19 0.36 -3.70 7.74
N TYR A 20 0.76 -4.92 7.38
CA TYR A 20 0.87 -6.06 8.28
C TYR A 20 2.23 -6.06 9.01
N GLY A 21 3.31 -5.71 8.31
CA GLY A 21 4.65 -5.69 8.89
C GLY A 21 5.66 -4.93 8.04
N VAL A 22 6.73 -4.45 8.70
CA VAL A 22 7.83 -3.75 8.06
C VAL A 22 9.14 -4.42 8.47
N SER A 23 9.92 -4.84 7.47
CA SER A 23 11.24 -5.47 7.63
C SER A 23 12.28 -4.65 6.86
N GLY A 24 12.88 -3.66 7.51
CA GLY A 24 13.78 -2.72 6.85
C GLY A 24 13.04 -1.95 5.73
N PRO A 25 13.51 -1.95 4.48
CA PRO A 25 12.83 -1.30 3.37
C PRO A 25 11.64 -2.09 2.81
N VAL A 26 11.43 -3.34 3.27
CA VAL A 26 10.39 -4.23 2.76
C VAL A 26 9.13 -4.11 3.62
N VAL A 27 7.97 -3.92 2.98
CA VAL A 27 6.69 -3.77 3.68
C VAL A 27 5.75 -4.87 3.22
N THR A 28 5.17 -5.60 4.16
CA THR A 28 4.10 -6.55 3.88
C THR A 28 2.76 -5.89 4.20
N ALA A 29 1.84 -5.92 3.26
CA ALA A 29 0.48 -5.42 3.38
C ALA A 29 -0.55 -6.56 3.23
N GLU A 30 -1.68 -6.43 3.91
CA GLU A 30 -2.85 -7.33 3.88
C GLU A 30 -4.01 -6.65 3.13
N LYS A 31 -4.98 -7.44 2.66
CA LYS A 31 -6.13 -7.01 1.85
C LYS A 31 -5.71 -6.41 0.50
N MET A 32 -4.62 -6.91 -0.06
CA MET A 32 -4.11 -6.50 -1.36
C MET A 32 -4.66 -7.38 -2.50
N ALA A 33 -5.77 -8.07 -2.27
CA ALA A 33 -6.43 -8.91 -3.27
C ALA A 33 -6.81 -8.10 -4.51
N GLY A 34 -6.29 -8.49 -5.68
CA GLY A 34 -6.47 -7.76 -6.93
C GLY A 34 -5.28 -6.91 -7.37
N SER A 35 -4.26 -6.75 -6.51
CA SER A 35 -3.01 -6.10 -6.90
C SER A 35 -2.19 -6.97 -7.85
N ALA A 36 -1.36 -6.34 -8.68
CA ALA A 36 -0.47 -7.04 -9.61
C ALA A 36 1.00 -6.93 -9.18
N MET A 37 1.80 -7.92 -9.56
CA MET A 37 3.26 -7.83 -9.47
C MET A 37 3.77 -6.62 -10.27
N TYR A 38 4.81 -5.97 -9.76
CA TYR A 38 5.45 -4.78 -10.37
C TYR A 38 4.56 -3.53 -10.37
N GLU A 39 3.45 -3.54 -9.63
CA GLU A 39 2.59 -2.38 -9.46
C GLU A 39 3.21 -1.37 -8.48
N LEU A 40 3.13 -0.08 -8.82
CA LEU A 40 3.61 0.99 -7.95
C LEU A 40 2.55 1.37 -6.93
N VAL A 41 2.94 1.37 -5.65
CA VAL A 41 2.04 1.63 -4.52
C VAL A 41 2.58 2.74 -3.63
N ARG A 42 1.67 3.36 -2.87
CA ARG A 42 2.01 4.34 -1.83
C ARG A 42 1.74 3.71 -0.47
N VAL A 43 2.74 3.76 0.42
CA VAL A 43 2.69 3.11 1.73
C VAL A 43 2.73 4.16 2.83
N GLY A 44 1.76 4.06 3.74
CA GLY A 44 1.68 4.86 4.97
C GLY A 44 1.36 6.34 4.73
N HIS A 45 1.40 7.12 5.83
CA HIS A 45 1.03 8.54 5.81
C HIS A 45 1.98 9.41 4.98
N SER A 46 3.26 9.03 4.90
CA SER A 46 4.26 9.75 4.10
C SER A 46 4.20 9.39 2.61
N GLU A 47 3.24 8.56 2.19
CA GLU A 47 3.08 8.09 0.81
C GLU A 47 4.38 7.55 0.21
N LEU A 48 5.08 6.69 0.97
CA LEU A 48 6.33 6.10 0.50
C LEU A 48 6.06 5.29 -0.76
N VAL A 49 6.75 5.63 -1.83
CA VAL A 49 6.60 4.92 -3.11
C VAL A 49 7.31 3.59 -3.02
N GLY A 50 6.57 2.52 -3.26
CA GLY A 50 7.08 1.14 -3.32
C GLY A 50 6.59 0.44 -4.57
N GLU A 51 7.11 -0.77 -4.78
CA GLU A 51 6.74 -1.65 -5.88
C GLU A 51 6.37 -3.01 -5.29
N ILE A 52 5.27 -3.60 -5.75
CA ILE A 52 4.89 -4.95 -5.34
C ILE A 52 5.89 -5.95 -5.94
N ILE A 53 6.66 -6.58 -5.09
CA ILE A 53 7.67 -7.58 -5.45
C ILE A 53 7.22 -9.01 -5.15
N ARG A 54 6.13 -9.19 -4.39
CA ARG A 54 5.54 -10.51 -4.15
C ARG A 54 4.05 -10.43 -3.84
N LEU A 55 3.30 -11.43 -4.31
CA LEU A 55 1.90 -11.67 -3.94
C LEU A 55 1.75 -13.06 -3.33
N GLU A 56 1.13 -13.15 -2.16
CA GLU A 56 0.83 -14.38 -1.44
C GLU A 56 -0.64 -14.34 -0.96
N GLY A 57 -1.56 -14.78 -1.81
CA GLY A 57 -3.00 -14.72 -1.50
C GLY A 57 -3.48 -13.28 -1.32
N ASP A 58 -3.93 -12.94 -0.11
CA ASP A 58 -4.39 -11.59 0.26
C ASP A 58 -3.24 -10.66 0.70
N TYR A 59 -2.01 -11.16 0.77
CA TYR A 59 -0.82 -10.40 1.14
C TYR A 59 -0.03 -9.95 -0.08
N ALA A 60 0.48 -8.71 -0.03
CA ALA A 60 1.47 -8.19 -0.96
C ALA A 60 2.72 -7.73 -0.20
N THR A 61 3.89 -7.91 -0.79
CA THR A 61 5.17 -7.43 -0.27
C THR A 61 5.86 -6.54 -1.29
#